data_AF-A0A142Y263-F1
#
_entry.id   AF-A0A142Y263-F1
#
_cell.length_a   1.000
_cell.length_b   1.000
_cell.length_c   1.000
_cell.angle_alpha   90.00
_cell.angle_beta   90.00
_cell.angle_gamma   90.00
#
_symmetry.space_group_name_H-M   'P 1'
#
loop_
_entity.id
_entity.type
_entity.pdbx_description
1 polymer ?
#
loop_
_entity_poly.entity_id
_entity_poly.type
_entity_poly.pdbx_seq_one_letter_code
_entity_poly.pdbx_strand_id
1 'polypeptide(L)'
;MIQPWARSVIVMFLLLVAGCTGRTPVSRYAESEGYEARLSPDGLSVFRRLCEEENRSTMRLGNLSEKAAERLDTIVWSPKTLDWHEEPTLTWMREWLRRGNKTLIYVGRDYSAYADYWSECARDHWSQPESFADREKGRACYEIAATSQAELAAMRYAHRDVQILPWCQVDNTKQRAATVESFVGGWALELAGLEHRIVVRGFLSPLSSVDLPAMEIALDAVVKQKAGATTTKPVLNPLTPMRSFASRLSSITDEDEANLRRIRAYREEGLDSEEPEVWLESADGVPLLTSVAAEPDSSSRVVLVSTPSLLANYNLTYPGNWRIAEKLVGHLPPGKIGFLSTDGDPRVLQAGESEQQKGFEMLTMWPINIITLHAAFLGMLVLVALFPIFGRPKSLPAKTTQDFSDHIEALGALLFKSGDRFYALSTIADYFRSVRKDIHSPWAKCEEVEPMSVESPFRSDQPNPSGSSPATHE
;
A
#
# COMPACT_ATOMS: atom_id res chain seq x y z
N MET A 1 31.48 17.30 25.10
CA MET A 1 30.89 15.96 25.33
C MET A 1 29.45 16.15 25.76
N ILE A 2 28.48 15.75 24.93
CA ILE A 2 27.05 15.79 25.31
C ILE A 2 26.81 14.69 26.34
N GLN A 3 26.22 15.02 27.49
CA GLN A 3 25.95 14.03 28.53
C GLN A 3 24.99 12.93 28.03
N PRO A 4 25.19 11.67 28.46
CA PRO A 4 24.46 10.52 27.92
C PRO A 4 22.93 10.64 28.05
N TRP A 5 22.42 11.28 29.11
CA TRP A 5 20.97 11.49 29.29
C TRP A 5 20.38 12.49 28.28
N ALA A 6 21.14 13.50 27.86
CA ALA A 6 20.67 14.50 26.89
C ALA A 6 20.47 13.89 25.50
N ARG A 7 21.26 12.87 25.14
CA ARG A 7 21.07 12.11 23.89
C ARG A 7 19.78 11.31 23.91
N SER A 8 19.45 10.66 25.03
CA SER A 8 18.20 9.91 25.19
C SER A 8 16.96 10.81 25.11
N VAL A 9 17.02 12.02 25.68
CA VAL A 9 15.92 13.00 25.59
C VAL A 9 15.73 13.48 24.14
N ILE A 10 16.81 13.75 23.41
CA ILE A 10 16.73 14.18 22.01
C ILE A 10 16.13 13.05 21.13
N VAL A 11 16.54 11.80 21.33
CA VAL A 11 15.98 10.66 20.59
C VAL A 11 14.50 10.46 20.91
N MET A 12 14.11 10.56 22.19
CA MET A 12 12.70 10.46 22.59
C MET A 12 11.86 11.61 22.01
N PHE A 13 12.41 12.83 21.98
CA PHE A 13 11.76 13.99 21.38
C PHE A 13 11.64 13.85 19.86
N LEU A 14 12.66 13.34 19.16
CA LEU A 14 12.59 13.06 17.72
C LEU A 14 11.57 11.95 17.40
N LEU A 15 11.42 10.94 18.25
CA LEU A 15 10.40 9.90 18.10
C LEU A 15 8.98 10.44 18.36
N LEU A 16 8.81 11.42 19.24
CA LEU A 16 7.52 12.09 19.49
C LEU A 16 7.16 13.11 18.39
N VAL A 17 8.16 13.79 17.80
CA VAL A 17 7.96 14.76 16.71
C VAL A 17 7.81 14.08 15.34
N ALA A 18 8.28 12.84 15.16
CA ALA A 18 7.94 11.98 14.01
C ALA A 18 6.48 11.48 14.02
N GLY A 19 5.58 12.25 14.65
CA GLY A 19 4.18 11.94 14.84
C GLY A 19 3.43 11.78 13.51
N CYS A 20 2.70 10.68 13.43
CA CYS A 20 1.55 10.37 12.58
C CYS A 20 1.33 11.35 11.42
N THR A 21 2.11 11.19 10.34
CA THR A 21 1.69 11.71 9.04
C THR A 21 0.31 11.16 8.74
N GLY A 22 -0.66 12.06 8.49
CA GLY A 22 -2.02 11.68 8.14
C GLY A 22 -1.97 10.63 7.04
N ARG A 23 -2.45 9.43 7.33
CA ARG A 23 -2.36 8.30 6.41
C ARG A 23 -3.35 8.55 5.28
N THR A 24 -2.85 9.07 4.17
CA THR A 24 -3.63 9.11 2.93
C THR A 24 -3.82 7.67 2.47
N PRO A 25 -5.04 7.28 2.09
CA PRO A 25 -5.28 6.03 1.38
C PRO A 25 -4.24 5.85 0.27
N VAL A 26 -3.69 4.64 0.13
CA VAL A 26 -2.71 4.30 -0.90
C VAL A 26 -3.45 3.61 -2.04
N SER A 27 -3.17 3.96 -3.29
CA SER A 27 -3.71 3.21 -4.42
C SER A 27 -3.00 1.86 -4.54
N ARG A 28 -3.74 0.80 -4.22
CA ARG A 28 -3.36 -0.60 -4.45
C ARG A 28 -4.49 -1.28 -5.21
N TYR A 29 -4.47 -1.13 -6.53
CA TYR A 29 -5.52 -1.69 -7.38
C TYR A 29 -5.54 -3.21 -7.31
N ALA A 30 -6.75 -3.75 -7.13
CA ALA A 30 -7.06 -5.18 -7.07
C ALA A 30 -6.37 -5.97 -5.95
N GLU A 31 -5.56 -5.34 -5.09
CA GLU A 31 -4.96 -6.04 -3.97
C GLU A 31 -6.07 -6.45 -2.98
N SER A 32 -6.08 -7.73 -2.64
CA SER A 32 -7.09 -8.32 -1.77
C SER A 32 -6.59 -8.65 -0.37
N GLU A 33 -5.27 -8.61 -0.15
CA GLU A 33 -4.63 -9.03 1.11
C GLU A 33 -3.67 -7.98 1.65
N GLY A 34 -3.56 -7.93 2.97
CA GLY A 34 -2.64 -7.05 3.67
C GLY A 34 -3.27 -5.76 4.16
N TYR A 35 -2.47 -4.95 4.86
CA TYR A 35 -2.93 -3.71 5.45
C TYR A 35 -3.26 -2.65 4.39
N GLU A 36 -2.41 -2.50 3.36
CA GLU A 36 -2.60 -1.50 2.32
C GLU A 36 -3.82 -1.81 1.44
N ALA A 37 -4.07 -3.08 1.10
CA ALA A 37 -5.27 -3.54 0.41
C ALA A 37 -6.57 -3.12 1.12
N ARG A 38 -6.58 -3.14 2.46
CA ARG A 38 -7.74 -2.71 3.28
C ARG A 38 -7.96 -1.21 3.30
N LEU A 39 -6.90 -0.44 3.12
CA LEU A 39 -6.99 1.03 3.08
C LEU A 39 -7.17 1.57 1.67
N SER A 40 -6.93 0.76 0.63
CA SER A 40 -7.04 1.17 -0.76
C SER A 40 -8.50 1.22 -1.21
N PRO A 41 -9.01 2.37 -1.68
CA PRO A 41 -10.28 2.46 -2.39
C PRO A 41 -10.41 1.48 -3.57
N ASP A 42 -9.30 1.26 -4.28
CA ASP A 42 -9.20 0.36 -5.45
C ASP A 42 -8.93 -1.11 -5.07
N GLY A 43 -8.82 -1.43 -3.78
CA GLY A 43 -8.57 -2.80 -3.31
C GLY A 43 -9.81 -3.69 -3.42
N LEU A 44 -9.60 -5.00 -3.24
CA LEU A 44 -10.67 -6.03 -3.24
C LEU A 44 -10.81 -6.74 -1.89
N SER A 45 -10.24 -6.16 -0.82
CA SER A 45 -10.24 -6.77 0.51
C SER A 45 -11.66 -6.95 1.10
N VAL A 46 -12.58 -6.03 0.80
CA VAL A 46 -13.98 -6.10 1.26
C VAL A 46 -14.72 -7.22 0.52
N PHE A 47 -14.52 -7.32 -0.80
CA PHE A 47 -15.07 -8.43 -1.59
C PHE A 47 -14.50 -9.79 -1.16
N ARG A 48 -13.20 -9.86 -0.86
CA ARG A 48 -12.58 -11.06 -0.29
C ARG A 48 -13.23 -11.45 1.03
N ARG A 49 -13.48 -10.49 1.92
CA ARG A 49 -14.16 -10.73 3.20
C ARG A 49 -15.59 -11.23 3.01
N LEU A 50 -16.33 -10.69 2.04
CA LEU A 50 -17.65 -11.19 1.66
C LEU A 50 -17.60 -12.68 1.26
N CYS A 51 -16.59 -13.09 0.49
CA CYS A 51 -16.39 -14.51 0.19
C CYS A 51 -16.12 -15.35 1.46
N GLU A 52 -15.32 -14.84 2.40
CA GLU A 52 -14.99 -15.54 3.65
C GLU A 52 -16.21 -15.68 4.57
N GLU A 53 -17.07 -14.67 4.63
CA GLU A 53 -18.33 -14.67 5.41
C GLU A 53 -19.31 -15.73 4.86
N GLU A 54 -19.27 -16.02 3.57
CA GLU A 54 -19.99 -17.13 2.92
C GLU A 54 -19.25 -18.48 3.01
N ASN A 55 -18.38 -18.64 4.02
CA ASN A 55 -17.60 -19.85 4.32
C ASN A 55 -16.65 -20.32 3.20
N ARG A 56 -16.17 -19.41 2.36
CA ARG A 56 -15.20 -19.73 1.29
C ARG A 56 -13.80 -19.40 1.75
N SER A 57 -12.87 -20.34 1.60
CA SER A 57 -11.47 -20.09 1.94
C SER A 57 -10.81 -19.29 0.82
N THR A 58 -10.11 -18.21 1.17
CA THR A 58 -9.48 -17.31 0.20
C THR A 58 -7.96 -17.33 0.34
N MET A 59 -7.25 -17.02 -0.74
CA MET A 59 -5.80 -16.76 -0.72
C MET A 59 -5.41 -15.76 -1.79
N ARG A 60 -4.34 -15.00 -1.54
CA ARG A 60 -3.67 -14.27 -2.62
C ARG A 60 -2.94 -15.25 -3.54
N LEU A 61 -3.08 -15.03 -4.84
CA LEU A 61 -2.37 -15.75 -5.88
C LEU A 61 -1.33 -14.82 -6.50
N GLY A 62 -0.05 -15.19 -6.40
CA GLY A 62 1.06 -14.45 -7.00
C GLY A 62 1.48 -14.98 -8.37
N ASN A 63 1.39 -16.30 -8.55
CA ASN A 63 1.80 -17.00 -9.76
C ASN A 63 0.78 -18.10 -10.10
N LEU A 64 0.75 -18.51 -11.37
CA LEU A 64 -0.07 -19.62 -11.84
C LEU A 64 0.78 -20.89 -11.80
N SER A 65 0.42 -21.84 -10.94
CA SER A 65 1.17 -23.09 -10.77
C SER A 65 0.23 -24.28 -10.72
N GLU A 66 0.76 -25.47 -11.00
CA GLU A 66 -0.02 -26.72 -10.94
C GLU A 66 -0.66 -26.95 -9.55
N LYS A 67 0.09 -26.64 -8.49
CA LYS A 67 -0.41 -26.71 -7.11
C LYS A 67 -1.55 -25.73 -6.85
N ALA A 68 -1.53 -24.55 -7.49
CA ALA A 68 -2.65 -23.61 -7.43
C ALA A 68 -3.86 -24.15 -8.20
N ALA A 69 -3.65 -24.73 -9.39
CA ALA A 69 -4.70 -25.32 -10.22
C ALA A 69 -5.48 -26.43 -9.48
N GLU A 70 -4.78 -27.30 -8.74
CA GLU A 70 -5.38 -28.37 -7.94
C GLU A 70 -6.20 -27.84 -6.76
N ARG A 71 -5.74 -26.74 -6.13
CA ARG A 71 -6.32 -26.24 -4.88
C ARG A 71 -7.49 -25.30 -5.08
N LEU A 72 -7.53 -24.57 -6.19
CA LEU A 72 -8.45 -23.47 -6.41
C LEU A 72 -9.64 -23.90 -7.27
N ASP A 73 -10.82 -23.51 -6.83
CA ASP A 73 -12.08 -23.74 -7.54
C ASP A 73 -12.57 -22.46 -8.22
N THR A 74 -12.20 -21.31 -7.66
CA THR A 74 -12.45 -20.00 -8.26
C THR A 74 -11.17 -19.19 -8.31
N ILE A 75 -10.95 -18.49 -9.41
CA ILE A 75 -9.90 -17.48 -9.54
C ILE A 75 -10.58 -16.15 -9.83
N VAL A 76 -10.31 -15.14 -9.00
CA VAL A 76 -10.67 -13.76 -9.27
C VAL A 76 -9.45 -13.08 -9.88
N TRP A 77 -9.49 -12.86 -11.18
CA TRP A 77 -8.41 -12.22 -11.91
C TRP A 77 -8.76 -10.78 -12.22
N SER A 78 -7.94 -9.87 -11.70
CA SER A 78 -8.09 -8.43 -11.88
C SER A 78 -6.76 -7.86 -12.36
N PRO A 79 -6.50 -7.84 -13.69
CA PRO A 79 -5.26 -7.32 -14.24
C PRO A 79 -5.08 -5.84 -13.88
N LYS A 80 -3.87 -5.48 -13.42
CA LYS A 80 -3.55 -4.10 -13.04
C LYS A 80 -3.34 -3.20 -14.26
N THR A 81 -2.86 -3.79 -15.36
CA THR A 81 -2.60 -3.13 -16.63
C THR A 81 -3.68 -3.47 -17.65
N LEU A 82 -3.74 -2.69 -18.73
CA LEU A 82 -4.58 -2.95 -19.91
C LEU A 82 -3.80 -3.68 -21.01
N ASP A 83 -2.67 -4.30 -20.64
CA ASP A 83 -1.80 -5.00 -21.55
C ASP A 83 -2.43 -6.29 -22.08
N TRP A 84 -1.84 -6.77 -23.18
CA TRP A 84 -2.14 -8.08 -23.72
C TRP A 84 -1.75 -9.18 -22.74
N HIS A 85 -2.64 -10.16 -22.59
CA HIS A 85 -2.32 -11.39 -21.90
C HIS A 85 -1.46 -12.29 -22.77
N GLU A 86 -0.43 -12.88 -22.18
CA GLU A 86 0.47 -13.76 -22.90
C GLU A 86 -0.18 -15.13 -23.11
N GLU A 87 0.18 -15.78 -24.22
CA GLU A 87 -0.38 -17.08 -24.57
C GLU A 87 -0.15 -18.18 -23.51
N PRO A 88 1.00 -18.24 -22.78
CA PRO A 88 1.18 -19.18 -21.69
C PRO A 88 0.15 -19.03 -20.57
N THR A 89 -0.19 -17.80 -20.18
CA THR A 89 -1.19 -17.50 -19.16
C THR A 89 -2.57 -17.92 -19.61
N LEU A 90 -2.96 -17.56 -20.84
CA LEU A 90 -4.26 -17.93 -21.40
C LEU A 90 -4.38 -19.45 -21.54
N THR A 91 -3.33 -20.13 -22.00
CA THR A 91 -3.27 -21.59 -22.09
C THR A 91 -3.43 -22.24 -20.72
N TRP A 92 -2.73 -21.73 -19.70
CA TRP A 92 -2.86 -22.24 -18.33
C TRP A 92 -4.28 -22.05 -17.79
N MET A 93 -4.89 -20.89 -17.99
CA MET A 93 -6.27 -20.60 -17.54
C MET A 93 -7.28 -21.54 -18.20
N ARG A 94 -7.11 -21.78 -19.50
CA ARG A 94 -7.96 -22.73 -20.25
C ARG A 94 -7.82 -24.15 -19.72
N GLU A 95 -6.58 -24.63 -19.53
CA GLU A 95 -6.33 -25.95 -18.98
C GLU A 95 -6.87 -26.10 -17.56
N TRP A 96 -6.77 -25.05 -16.75
CA TRP A 96 -7.38 -25.03 -15.43
C TRP A 96 -8.92 -25.15 -15.51
N LEU A 97 -9.56 -24.38 -16.39
CA LEU A 97 -11.02 -24.44 -16.60
C LEU A 97 -11.48 -25.83 -17.10
N ARG A 98 -10.70 -26.50 -17.96
CA ARG A 98 -10.98 -27.86 -18.46
C ARG A 98 -11.06 -28.94 -17.40
N ARG A 99 -10.50 -28.70 -16.21
CA ARG A 99 -10.58 -29.65 -15.08
C ARG A 99 -11.99 -29.81 -14.52
N GLY A 100 -12.94 -28.99 -14.99
CA GLY A 100 -14.33 -29.02 -14.58
C GLY A 100 -14.58 -28.35 -13.24
N ASN A 101 -15.81 -27.87 -13.04
CA ASN A 101 -16.27 -27.19 -11.83
C ASN A 101 -15.38 -26.00 -11.42
N LYS A 102 -14.73 -25.33 -12.38
CA LYS A 102 -13.91 -24.15 -12.13
C LYS A 102 -14.64 -22.87 -12.51
N THR A 103 -14.36 -21.78 -11.80
CA THR A 103 -14.96 -20.47 -12.08
C THR A 103 -13.88 -19.40 -12.19
N LEU A 104 -13.69 -18.84 -13.38
CA LEU A 104 -12.85 -17.65 -13.56
C LEU A 104 -13.73 -16.40 -13.46
N ILE A 105 -13.45 -15.51 -12.51
CA ILE A 105 -14.01 -14.16 -12.49
C ILE A 105 -12.98 -13.23 -13.11
N TYR A 106 -13.24 -12.73 -14.31
CA TYR A 106 -12.37 -11.79 -15.01
C TYR A 106 -12.90 -10.37 -14.87
N VAL A 107 -12.14 -9.51 -14.21
CA VAL A 107 -12.53 -8.12 -13.91
C VAL A 107 -11.80 -7.16 -14.86
N GLY A 108 -12.54 -6.45 -15.71
CA GLY A 108 -11.96 -5.50 -16.66
C GLY A 108 -11.21 -4.37 -15.94
N ARG A 109 -10.17 -3.79 -16.55
CA ARG A 109 -9.37 -2.69 -15.95
C ARG A 109 -9.81 -1.32 -16.46
N ASP A 110 -11.09 -0.97 -16.29
CA ASP A 110 -11.66 0.21 -16.96
C ASP A 110 -11.92 1.44 -16.07
N TYR A 111 -11.79 1.29 -14.74
CA TYR A 111 -12.19 2.28 -13.74
C TYR A 111 -11.22 2.35 -12.55
N SER A 112 -11.12 3.52 -11.91
CA SER A 112 -10.37 3.72 -10.65
C SER A 112 -11.31 4.32 -9.59
N ALA A 113 -11.63 3.50 -8.60
CA ALA A 113 -12.29 3.87 -7.36
C ALA A 113 -11.44 4.84 -6.53
N TYR A 114 -10.11 4.79 -6.64
CA TYR A 114 -9.21 5.75 -6.00
C TYR A 114 -9.41 7.17 -6.54
N ALA A 115 -9.40 7.34 -7.86
CA ALA A 115 -9.69 8.63 -8.48
C ALA A 115 -11.09 9.13 -8.12
N ASP A 116 -12.07 8.23 -8.08
CA ASP A 116 -13.47 8.55 -7.78
C ASP A 116 -13.70 8.94 -6.30
N TYR A 117 -13.07 8.21 -5.36
CA TYR A 117 -13.05 8.53 -3.93
C TYR A 117 -12.48 9.93 -3.69
N TRP A 118 -11.31 10.25 -4.27
CA TRP A 118 -10.70 11.56 -4.08
C TRP A 118 -11.47 12.69 -4.77
N SER A 119 -12.16 12.38 -5.87
CA SER A 119 -13.08 13.34 -6.52
C SER A 119 -14.25 13.69 -5.61
N GLU A 120 -14.79 12.70 -4.90
CA GLU A 120 -15.82 12.91 -3.87
C GLU A 120 -15.29 13.75 -2.71
N CYS A 121 -14.14 13.38 -2.13
CA CYS A 121 -13.55 14.16 -1.04
C CYS A 121 -13.29 15.63 -1.44
N ALA A 122 -12.84 15.86 -2.67
CA ALA A 122 -12.65 17.22 -3.19
C ALA A 122 -13.96 18.00 -3.24
N ARG A 123 -15.02 17.37 -3.77
CA ARG A 123 -16.36 17.96 -3.86
C ARG A 123 -16.92 18.28 -2.48
N ASP A 124 -16.77 17.39 -1.51
CA ASP A 124 -17.27 17.59 -0.16
C ASP A 124 -16.60 18.81 0.50
N HIS A 125 -15.26 18.89 0.42
CA HIS A 125 -14.50 20.05 0.90
C HIS A 125 -14.85 21.37 0.21
N TRP A 126 -15.22 21.34 -1.06
CA TRP A 126 -15.64 22.54 -1.80
C TRP A 126 -17.09 22.94 -1.59
N SER A 127 -17.96 22.00 -1.25
CA SER A 127 -19.38 22.28 -1.00
C SER A 127 -19.60 23.08 0.29
N GLN A 128 -18.70 22.95 1.27
CA GLN A 128 -18.78 23.61 2.57
C GLN A 128 -17.40 24.12 3.04
N PRO A 129 -16.80 25.13 2.37
CA PRO A 129 -15.48 25.62 2.74
C PRO A 129 -15.59 26.56 3.96
N GLU A 130 -15.51 26.00 5.16
CA GLU A 130 -15.51 26.77 6.41
C GLU A 130 -14.20 27.56 6.61
N SER A 131 -13.09 27.04 6.08
CA SER A 131 -11.76 27.65 6.23
C SER A 131 -10.93 27.63 4.95
N PHE A 132 -9.85 28.43 4.94
CA PHE A 132 -8.82 28.35 3.90
C PHE A 132 -8.19 26.95 3.83
N ALA A 133 -7.98 26.31 4.99
CA ALA A 133 -7.42 24.98 5.07
C ALA A 133 -8.31 23.93 4.39
N ASP A 134 -9.63 24.09 4.42
CA ASP A 134 -10.54 23.15 3.74
C ASP A 134 -10.49 23.30 2.22
N ARG A 135 -10.29 24.53 1.72
CA ARG A 135 -10.06 24.75 0.28
C ARG A 135 -8.75 24.12 -0.19
N GLU A 136 -7.71 24.21 0.63
CA GLU A 136 -6.41 23.58 0.35
C GLU A 136 -6.51 22.05 0.35
N LYS A 137 -7.24 21.46 1.31
CA LYS A 137 -7.55 20.03 1.31
C LYS A 137 -8.35 19.60 0.08
N GLY A 138 -9.39 20.36 -0.28
CA GLY A 138 -10.18 20.08 -1.49
C GLY A 138 -9.32 20.12 -2.75
N ARG A 139 -8.40 21.09 -2.85
CA ARG A 139 -7.42 21.16 -3.94
C ARG A 139 -6.49 19.95 -3.96
N ALA A 140 -5.94 19.55 -2.82
CA ALA A 140 -5.07 18.38 -2.71
C ALA A 140 -5.79 17.09 -3.14
N CYS A 141 -7.04 16.90 -2.69
CA CYS A 141 -7.88 15.77 -3.10
C CYS A 141 -8.10 15.77 -4.62
N TYR A 142 -8.42 16.93 -5.19
CA TYR A 142 -8.61 17.08 -6.64
C TYR A 142 -7.35 16.77 -7.43
N GLU A 143 -6.18 17.23 -6.99
CA GLU A 143 -4.90 16.95 -7.64
C GLU A 143 -4.59 15.44 -7.64
N ILE A 144 -4.87 14.73 -6.54
CA ILE A 144 -4.74 13.27 -6.46
C ILE A 144 -5.70 12.57 -7.43
N ALA A 145 -6.98 12.98 -7.41
CA ALA A 145 -8.00 12.44 -8.30
C ALA A 145 -7.65 12.63 -9.78
N ALA A 146 -7.24 13.85 -10.15
CA ALA A 146 -6.86 14.20 -11.51
C ALA A 146 -5.64 13.41 -11.98
N THR A 147 -4.63 13.23 -11.12
CA THR A 147 -3.43 12.44 -11.44
C THR A 147 -3.79 10.98 -11.69
N SER A 148 -4.55 10.36 -10.79
CA SER A 148 -4.96 8.96 -10.94
C SER A 148 -5.86 8.72 -12.16
N GLN A 149 -6.77 9.67 -12.44
CA GLN A 149 -7.60 9.64 -13.63
C GLN A 149 -6.76 9.82 -14.92
N ALA A 150 -5.72 10.66 -14.89
CA ALA A 150 -4.81 10.86 -16.01
C ALA A 150 -3.94 9.62 -16.27
N GLU A 151 -3.46 8.94 -15.22
CA GLU A 151 -2.75 7.65 -15.33
C GLU A 151 -3.62 6.59 -16.01
N LEU A 152 -4.88 6.44 -15.57
CA LEU A 152 -5.81 5.52 -16.21
C LEU A 152 -6.11 5.90 -17.66
N ALA A 153 -6.29 7.20 -17.94
CA ALA A 153 -6.49 7.67 -19.30
C ALA A 153 -5.27 7.41 -20.21
N ALA A 154 -4.05 7.57 -19.67
CA ALA A 154 -2.80 7.27 -20.37
C ALA A 154 -2.68 5.78 -20.68
N MET A 155 -2.99 4.90 -19.72
CA MET A 155 -3.05 3.44 -19.95
C MET A 155 -4.05 3.10 -21.05
N ARG A 156 -5.27 3.65 -21.00
CA ARG A 156 -6.28 3.42 -22.05
C ARG A 156 -5.88 3.96 -23.40
N TYR A 157 -5.15 5.06 -23.44
CA TYR A 157 -4.66 5.63 -24.69
C TYR A 157 -3.56 4.75 -25.30
N ALA A 158 -2.66 4.22 -24.46
CA ALA A 158 -1.62 3.29 -24.88
C ALA A 158 -2.18 1.95 -25.37
N HIS A 159 -3.27 1.46 -24.75
CA HIS A 159 -3.94 0.21 -25.08
C HIS A 159 -5.33 0.46 -25.64
N ARG A 160 -5.43 1.42 -26.56
CA ARG A 160 -6.71 1.80 -27.14
C ARG A 160 -7.11 0.77 -28.18
N ASP A 161 -7.14 -0.52 -27.83
CA ASP A 161 -7.33 -1.66 -28.73
C ASP A 161 -8.45 -2.61 -28.36
N VAL A 162 -8.79 -3.46 -29.32
CA VAL A 162 -9.72 -4.57 -29.14
C VAL A 162 -8.87 -5.80 -28.89
N GLN A 163 -8.95 -6.34 -27.68
CA GLN A 163 -8.25 -7.55 -27.31
C GLN A 163 -9.19 -8.74 -27.33
N ILE A 164 -8.74 -9.84 -27.95
CA ILE A 164 -9.48 -11.09 -28.02
C ILE A 164 -8.89 -12.07 -27.01
N LEU A 165 -9.71 -12.45 -26.04
CA LEU A 165 -9.43 -13.50 -25.07
C LEU A 165 -10.25 -14.75 -25.43
N PRO A 166 -9.89 -15.94 -24.89
CA PRO A 166 -10.63 -17.17 -25.19
C PRO A 166 -12.13 -17.10 -24.86
N TRP A 167 -12.51 -16.30 -23.86
CA TRP A 167 -13.87 -16.20 -23.34
C TRP A 167 -14.56 -14.86 -23.63
N CYS A 168 -13.82 -13.82 -24.04
CA CYS A 168 -14.41 -12.51 -24.30
C CYS A 168 -13.57 -11.63 -25.22
N GLN A 169 -14.23 -10.64 -25.80
CA GLN A 169 -13.62 -9.48 -26.41
C GLN A 169 -13.57 -8.33 -25.40
N VAL A 170 -12.40 -7.74 -25.22
CA VAL A 170 -12.20 -6.50 -24.46
C VAL A 170 -12.14 -5.34 -25.45
N ASP A 171 -13.14 -4.45 -25.42
CA ASP A 171 -13.17 -3.24 -26.25
C ASP A 171 -12.83 -2.00 -25.41
N ASN A 172 -11.59 -1.53 -25.53
CA ASN A 172 -11.09 -0.32 -24.86
C ASN A 172 -11.26 0.96 -25.71
N THR A 173 -11.92 0.87 -26.86
CA THR A 173 -11.92 1.93 -27.88
C THR A 173 -12.87 3.06 -27.55
N LYS A 174 -13.95 2.73 -26.82
CA LYS A 174 -14.93 3.69 -26.35
C LYS A 174 -14.31 4.49 -25.20
N GLN A 175 -14.33 5.82 -25.30
CA GLN A 175 -13.66 6.70 -24.34
C GLN A 175 -14.61 7.27 -23.29
N ARG A 176 -15.93 7.23 -23.54
CA ARG A 176 -16.89 7.90 -22.67
C ARG A 176 -17.25 7.00 -21.49
N ALA A 177 -17.02 7.52 -20.29
CA ALA A 177 -17.58 6.97 -19.07
C ALA A 177 -19.09 7.16 -19.08
N ALA A 178 -19.82 6.08 -18.82
CA ALA A 178 -21.24 6.09 -18.54
C ALA A 178 -21.44 5.67 -17.09
N THR A 179 -22.12 6.51 -16.33
CA THR A 179 -22.66 6.11 -15.03
C THR A 179 -23.92 5.31 -15.29
N VAL A 180 -24.03 4.12 -14.70
CA VAL A 180 -25.24 3.32 -14.82
C VAL A 180 -26.29 3.92 -13.89
N GLU A 181 -27.42 4.34 -14.44
CA GLU A 181 -28.54 4.92 -13.68
C GLU A 181 -29.65 3.91 -13.37
N SER A 182 -29.76 2.86 -14.19
CA SER A 182 -30.77 1.82 -14.03
C SER A 182 -30.32 0.49 -14.63
N PHE A 183 -30.90 -0.59 -14.12
CA PHE A 183 -30.53 -1.95 -14.46
C PHE A 183 -31.65 -2.70 -15.20
N VAL A 184 -31.24 -3.64 -16.03
CA VAL A 184 -32.06 -4.67 -16.69
C VAL A 184 -31.42 -6.04 -16.38
N GLY A 185 -32.21 -7.11 -16.51
CA GLY A 185 -31.75 -8.48 -16.29
C GLY A 185 -32.28 -9.11 -14.99
N GLY A 186 -31.89 -10.37 -14.76
CA GLY A 186 -32.42 -11.18 -13.67
C GLY A 186 -32.15 -10.59 -12.27
N TRP A 187 -31.11 -9.76 -12.12
CA TRP A 187 -30.76 -9.17 -10.84
C TRP A 187 -31.36 -7.78 -10.61
N ALA A 188 -31.89 -7.12 -11.64
CA ALA A 188 -32.31 -5.72 -11.59
C ALA A 188 -33.39 -5.43 -10.55
N LEU A 189 -34.36 -6.34 -10.35
CA LEU A 189 -35.49 -6.14 -9.43
C LEU A 189 -35.03 -5.93 -7.99
N GLU A 190 -33.99 -6.65 -7.55
CA GLU A 190 -33.45 -6.55 -6.19
C GLU A 190 -32.55 -5.33 -5.97
N LEU A 191 -32.15 -4.67 -7.06
CA LEU A 191 -31.34 -3.46 -7.03
C LEU A 191 -32.21 -2.20 -7.14
N ALA A 192 -33.49 -2.35 -7.47
CA ALA A 192 -34.41 -1.25 -7.62
C ALA A 192 -34.52 -0.44 -6.32
N GLY A 193 -34.17 0.85 -6.38
CA GLY A 193 -34.20 1.76 -5.24
C GLY A 193 -32.98 1.71 -4.33
N LEU A 194 -32.00 0.82 -4.59
CA LEU A 194 -30.72 0.85 -3.88
C LEU A 194 -29.79 1.88 -4.52
N GLU A 195 -29.16 2.69 -3.68
CA GLU A 195 -28.08 3.58 -4.12
C GLU A 195 -26.91 2.74 -4.63
N HIS A 196 -26.41 3.10 -5.80
CA HIS A 196 -25.31 2.42 -6.46
C HIS A 196 -24.41 3.44 -7.15
N ARG A 197 -23.15 3.05 -7.33
CA ARG A 197 -22.18 3.85 -8.06
C ARG A 197 -21.36 2.94 -8.95
N ILE A 198 -21.83 2.80 -10.19
CA ILE A 198 -21.22 1.94 -11.20
C ILE A 198 -20.91 2.82 -12.40
N VAL A 199 -19.65 2.79 -12.81
CA VAL A 199 -19.14 3.56 -13.93
C VAL A 199 -18.49 2.61 -14.90
N VAL A 200 -18.99 2.57 -16.12
CA VAL A 200 -18.47 1.73 -17.20
C VAL A 200 -17.79 2.60 -18.24
N ARG A 201 -16.61 2.19 -18.69
CA ARG A 201 -15.85 2.84 -19.75
C ARG A 201 -15.38 1.86 -20.81
N GLY A 202 -15.06 0.63 -20.42
CA GLY A 202 -14.70 -0.48 -21.30
C GLY A 202 -15.86 -1.45 -21.46
N PHE A 203 -15.78 -2.31 -22.47
CA PHE A 203 -16.79 -3.35 -22.68
C PHE A 203 -16.11 -4.70 -22.69
N LEU A 204 -16.62 -5.60 -21.85
CA LEU A 204 -16.35 -7.02 -21.96
C LEU A 204 -17.55 -7.65 -22.66
N SER A 205 -17.36 -8.03 -23.92
CA SER A 205 -18.38 -8.76 -24.67
C SER A 205 -18.01 -10.23 -24.67
N PRO A 206 -18.93 -11.15 -24.30
CA PRO A 206 -18.68 -12.57 -24.44
C PRO A 206 -18.38 -12.89 -25.91
N LEU A 207 -17.44 -13.81 -26.15
CA LEU A 207 -17.11 -14.22 -27.50
C LEU A 207 -18.21 -15.19 -27.97
N SER A 208 -19.03 -14.77 -28.93
CA SER A 208 -20.03 -15.63 -29.56
C SER A 208 -19.46 -16.25 -30.83
N SER A 209 -19.74 -17.54 -31.05
CA SER A 209 -19.40 -18.23 -32.30
C SER A 209 -20.03 -17.56 -33.52
N VAL A 210 -21.16 -16.84 -33.35
CA VAL A 210 -21.83 -16.05 -34.38
C VAL A 210 -20.97 -14.85 -34.83
N ASP A 211 -20.22 -14.25 -33.91
CA ASP A 211 -19.42 -13.06 -34.19
C ASP A 211 -18.04 -13.39 -34.76
N LEU A 212 -17.48 -14.56 -34.43
CA LEU A 212 -16.15 -14.97 -34.87
C LEU A 212 -15.94 -14.88 -36.40
N PRO A 213 -16.88 -15.29 -37.29
CA PRO A 213 -16.77 -15.08 -38.73
C PRO A 213 -16.73 -13.63 -39.16
N ALA A 214 -17.58 -12.79 -38.59
CA ALA A 214 -17.56 -11.37 -38.90
C ALA A 214 -16.23 -10.74 -38.46
N MET A 215 -15.71 -11.15 -37.30
CA MET A 215 -14.45 -10.63 -36.74
C MET A 215 -13.26 -11.07 -37.59
N GLU A 216 -13.20 -12.34 -37.98
CA GLU A 216 -12.14 -12.86 -38.83
C GLU A 216 -12.12 -12.15 -40.18
N ILE A 217 -13.29 -11.98 -40.84
CA ILE A 217 -13.38 -11.28 -42.12
C ILE A 217 -12.91 -9.83 -41.98
N ALA A 218 -13.35 -9.14 -40.92
CA ALA A 218 -12.95 -7.76 -40.67
C ALA A 218 -11.43 -7.64 -40.45
N LEU A 219 -10.87 -8.52 -39.63
CA LEU A 219 -9.44 -8.48 -39.28
C LEU A 219 -8.55 -8.95 -40.42
N ASP A 220 -8.95 -9.97 -41.19
CA ASP A 220 -8.26 -10.42 -42.40
C ASP A 220 -8.26 -9.33 -43.48
N ALA A 221 -9.36 -8.57 -43.63
CA ALA A 221 -9.40 -7.41 -44.53
C ALA A 221 -8.40 -6.31 -44.10
N VAL A 222 -8.30 -6.04 -42.80
CA VAL A 222 -7.32 -5.09 -42.25
C VAL A 222 -5.89 -5.57 -42.54
N VAL A 223 -5.56 -6.82 -42.20
CA VAL A 223 -4.22 -7.40 -42.45
C VAL A 223 -3.87 -7.39 -43.95
N LYS A 224 -4.82 -7.73 -44.84
CA LYS A 224 -4.61 -7.67 -46.29
C LYS A 224 -4.37 -6.25 -46.80
N GLN A 225 -5.06 -5.26 -46.25
CA GLN A 225 -4.83 -3.86 -46.58
C GLN A 225 -3.39 -3.42 -46.20
N LYS A 226 -2.84 -3.90 -45.07
CA LYS A 226 -1.42 -3.68 -44.67
C LYS A 226 -0.44 -4.22 -45.70
N ALA A 227 -0.73 -5.41 -46.25
CA ALA A 227 0.13 -6.08 -47.21
C ALA A 227 0.17 -5.43 -48.62
N GLY A 228 -0.50 -4.28 -48.81
CA GLY A 228 -0.56 -3.59 -50.10
C GLY A 228 -1.46 -4.28 -51.13
N ALA A 229 -2.29 -5.23 -50.71
CA ALA A 229 -3.24 -5.88 -51.59
C ALA A 229 -4.39 -4.91 -51.90
N THR A 230 -4.63 -4.67 -53.18
CA THR A 230 -5.75 -3.87 -53.69
C THR A 230 -7.07 -4.56 -53.38
N THR A 231 -7.56 -4.41 -52.15
CA THR A 231 -8.84 -4.97 -51.73
C THR A 231 -9.95 -3.98 -52.09
N THR A 232 -10.90 -4.45 -52.91
CA THR A 232 -12.20 -3.81 -53.07
C THR A 232 -12.83 -3.66 -51.69
N LYS A 233 -13.22 -2.44 -51.30
CA LYS A 233 -13.86 -2.15 -50.01
C LYS A 233 -14.94 -3.20 -49.72
N PRO A 234 -14.81 -4.03 -48.67
CA PRO A 234 -15.87 -4.96 -48.32
C PRO A 234 -17.11 -4.13 -47.95
N VAL A 235 -18.21 -4.37 -48.67
CA VAL A 235 -19.52 -3.82 -48.32
C VAL A 235 -20.01 -4.59 -47.08
N LEU A 236 -19.61 -4.15 -45.90
CA LEU A 236 -20.13 -4.68 -44.64
C LEU A 236 -21.62 -4.29 -44.52
N ASN A 237 -22.46 -5.31 -44.29
CA ASN A 237 -23.89 -5.16 -44.09
C ASN A 237 -24.14 -4.31 -42.82
N PRO A 238 -24.94 -3.22 -42.86
CA PRO A 238 -25.06 -2.26 -41.76
C PRO A 238 -25.79 -2.79 -40.51
N LEU A 239 -26.22 -4.06 -40.49
CA LEU A 239 -26.99 -4.68 -39.40
C LEU A 239 -26.12 -5.39 -38.35
N THR A 240 -24.80 -5.50 -38.55
CA THR A 240 -23.90 -6.06 -37.54
C THR A 240 -23.38 -4.93 -36.63
N PRO A 241 -23.37 -5.06 -35.28
CA PRO A 241 -22.94 -4.00 -34.36
C PRO A 241 -21.44 -3.61 -34.43
N MET A 242 -20.73 -3.99 -35.49
CA MET A 242 -19.30 -3.74 -35.73
C MET A 242 -18.96 -2.31 -36.20
N ARG A 243 -19.78 -1.30 -35.89
CA ARG A 243 -19.47 0.09 -36.29
C ARG A 243 -18.18 0.63 -35.65
N SER A 244 -17.70 0.08 -34.53
CA SER A 244 -16.43 0.50 -33.92
C SER A 244 -15.20 -0.01 -34.67
N PHE A 245 -15.26 -1.20 -35.29
CA PHE A 245 -14.10 -1.85 -35.90
C PHE A 245 -13.59 -1.11 -37.16
N ALA A 246 -14.51 -0.63 -38.01
CA ALA A 246 -14.16 0.07 -39.24
C ALA A 246 -13.48 1.44 -39.03
N SER A 247 -13.68 2.06 -37.86
CA SER A 247 -13.07 3.36 -37.52
C SER A 247 -11.57 3.28 -37.18
N ARG A 248 -10.99 2.08 -37.11
CA ARG A 248 -9.61 1.80 -36.65
C ARG A 248 -8.57 1.64 -37.76
N LEU A 249 -8.92 1.92 -39.01
CA LEU A 249 -8.08 1.68 -40.20
C LEU A 249 -6.78 2.52 -40.30
N SER A 250 -6.38 3.28 -39.27
CA SER A 250 -5.20 4.16 -39.33
C SER A 250 -3.91 3.60 -38.71
N SER A 251 -3.94 2.50 -37.96
CA SER A 251 -2.72 1.89 -37.39
C SER A 251 -2.89 0.39 -37.20
N ILE A 252 -2.37 -0.39 -38.14
CA ILE A 252 -2.39 -1.86 -38.13
C ILE A 252 -1.13 -2.34 -37.42
N THR A 253 -1.27 -3.06 -36.29
CA THR A 253 -0.16 -3.52 -35.45
C THR A 253 0.15 -5.01 -35.69
N ASP A 254 1.27 -5.52 -35.17
CA ASP A 254 1.55 -6.97 -35.20
C ASP A 254 0.54 -7.79 -34.34
N GLU A 255 -0.23 -7.09 -33.51
CA GLU A 255 -1.26 -7.66 -32.64
C GLU A 255 -2.53 -8.04 -33.43
N ASP A 256 -2.83 -7.32 -34.52
CA ASP A 256 -3.95 -7.68 -35.40
C ASP A 256 -3.74 -9.07 -36.03
N GLU A 257 -2.51 -9.41 -36.41
CA GLU A 257 -2.17 -10.75 -36.89
C GLU A 257 -2.27 -11.79 -35.78
N ALA A 258 -1.83 -11.47 -34.55
CA ALA A 258 -1.95 -12.36 -33.40
C ALA A 258 -3.43 -12.64 -33.05
N ASN A 259 -4.28 -11.62 -33.05
CA ASN A 259 -5.72 -11.76 -32.85
C ASN A 259 -6.37 -12.59 -33.95
N LEU A 260 -5.96 -12.43 -35.22
CA LEU A 260 -6.48 -13.23 -36.32
C LEU A 260 -6.12 -14.71 -36.16
N ARG A 261 -4.88 -15.00 -35.73
CA ARG A 261 -4.46 -16.38 -35.41
C ARG A 261 -5.29 -16.96 -34.26
N ARG A 262 -5.55 -16.18 -33.20
CA ARG A 262 -6.39 -16.61 -32.07
C ARG A 262 -7.83 -16.90 -32.50
N ILE A 263 -8.46 -15.99 -33.24
CA ILE A 263 -9.83 -16.18 -33.75
C ILE A 263 -9.94 -17.46 -34.59
N ARG A 264 -8.96 -17.71 -35.46
CA ARG A 264 -8.90 -18.94 -36.26
C ARG A 264 -8.75 -20.17 -35.38
N ALA A 265 -7.83 -20.16 -34.42
CA ALA A 265 -7.64 -21.25 -33.48
C ALA A 265 -8.92 -21.53 -32.67
N TYR A 266 -9.59 -20.49 -32.15
CA TYR A 266 -10.82 -20.64 -31.38
C TYR A 266 -11.98 -21.18 -32.22
N ARG A 267 -12.07 -20.81 -33.50
CA ARG A 267 -13.04 -21.43 -34.41
C ARG A 267 -12.71 -22.90 -34.66
N GLU A 268 -11.46 -23.23 -34.96
CA GLU A 268 -11.04 -24.61 -35.24
C GLU A 268 -11.26 -25.55 -34.04
N GLU A 269 -11.09 -25.03 -32.84
CA GLU A 269 -11.37 -25.73 -31.59
C GLU A 269 -12.87 -25.92 -31.31
N GLY A 270 -13.76 -25.30 -32.09
CA GLY A 270 -15.21 -25.44 -31.91
C GLY A 270 -15.68 -24.88 -30.58
N LEU A 271 -15.23 -23.67 -30.22
CA LEU A 271 -15.81 -22.86 -29.14
C LEU A 271 -17.23 -22.41 -29.53
N ASP A 272 -18.14 -23.37 -29.68
CA ASP A 272 -19.59 -23.15 -29.70
C ASP A 272 -20.02 -22.97 -28.25
N SER A 273 -19.65 -21.82 -27.68
CA SER A 273 -20.10 -21.44 -26.35
C SER A 273 -21.62 -21.40 -26.34
N GLU A 274 -22.21 -21.97 -25.28
CA GLU A 274 -23.61 -21.74 -24.96
C GLU A 274 -23.90 -20.23 -24.94
N GLU A 275 -25.14 -19.85 -25.25
CA GLU A 275 -25.51 -18.44 -25.23
C GLU A 275 -25.14 -17.81 -23.87
N PRO A 276 -24.44 -16.66 -23.88
CA PRO A 276 -23.97 -16.05 -22.66
C PRO A 276 -25.16 -15.64 -21.78
N GLU A 277 -25.12 -16.01 -20.51
CA GLU A 277 -26.14 -15.64 -19.54
C GLU A 277 -25.81 -14.26 -18.96
N VAL A 278 -26.56 -13.23 -19.35
CA VAL A 278 -26.40 -11.87 -18.82
C VAL A 278 -27.17 -11.75 -17.52
N TRP A 279 -26.46 -11.70 -16.39
CA TRP A 279 -27.06 -11.58 -15.06
C TRP A 279 -27.49 -10.16 -14.74
N LEU A 280 -26.68 -9.19 -15.18
CA LEU A 280 -26.92 -7.77 -14.95
C LEU A 280 -26.49 -6.95 -16.16
N GLU A 281 -27.39 -6.08 -16.61
CA GLU A 281 -27.21 -5.19 -17.75
C GLU A 281 -27.61 -3.76 -17.35
N SER A 282 -26.94 -2.75 -17.90
CA SER A 282 -27.43 -1.37 -17.85
C SER A 282 -28.65 -1.22 -18.76
N ALA A 283 -29.58 -0.32 -18.43
CA ALA A 283 -30.70 0.01 -19.33
C ALA A 283 -30.27 0.50 -20.72
N ASP A 284 -29.03 0.99 -20.86
CA ASP A 284 -28.43 1.38 -22.14
C ASP A 284 -27.94 0.19 -22.99
N GLY A 285 -28.18 -1.04 -22.56
CA GLY A 285 -27.78 -2.25 -23.29
C GLY A 285 -26.35 -2.72 -23.02
N VAL A 286 -25.77 -2.30 -21.88
CA VAL A 286 -24.36 -2.59 -21.55
C VAL A 286 -24.28 -3.74 -20.56
N PRO A 287 -23.74 -4.91 -20.93
CA PRO A 287 -23.59 -6.01 -19.98
C PRO A 287 -22.59 -5.64 -18.88
N LEU A 288 -23.00 -5.79 -17.62
CA LEU A 288 -22.18 -5.50 -16.44
C LEU A 288 -21.60 -6.78 -15.83
N LEU A 289 -22.44 -7.82 -15.77
CA LEU A 289 -22.08 -9.16 -15.31
C LEU A 289 -22.64 -10.19 -16.29
N THR A 290 -21.74 -10.96 -16.88
CA THR A 290 -22.09 -12.00 -17.86
C THR A 290 -21.40 -13.30 -17.48
N SER A 291 -22.15 -14.40 -17.47
CA SER A 291 -21.61 -15.75 -17.31
C SER A 291 -21.54 -16.44 -18.66
N VAL A 292 -20.40 -17.06 -18.94
CA VAL A 292 -20.13 -17.82 -20.17
C VAL A 292 -19.62 -19.19 -19.78
N ALA A 293 -20.08 -20.24 -20.45
CA ALA A 293 -19.48 -21.57 -20.31
C ALA A 293 -18.03 -21.53 -20.79
N ALA A 294 -17.11 -22.16 -20.07
CA ALA A 294 -15.69 -22.17 -20.45
C ALA A 294 -15.46 -22.98 -21.74
N GLU A 295 -16.17 -24.11 -21.85
CA GLU A 295 -16.25 -24.98 -23.02
C GLU A 295 -17.67 -25.55 -23.15
N PRO A 296 -18.10 -25.99 -24.35
CA PRO A 296 -19.38 -26.67 -24.53
C PRO A 296 -19.51 -27.86 -23.56
N ASP A 297 -20.68 -28.02 -22.93
CA ASP A 297 -20.99 -29.07 -21.94
C ASP A 297 -20.11 -29.08 -20.67
N SER A 298 -19.21 -28.11 -20.49
CA SER A 298 -18.38 -28.03 -19.29
C SER A 298 -19.16 -27.44 -18.11
N SER A 299 -18.93 -27.97 -16.91
CA SER A 299 -19.45 -27.35 -15.68
C SER A 299 -18.66 -26.12 -15.24
N SER A 300 -17.58 -25.78 -15.94
CA SER A 300 -16.75 -24.62 -15.68
C SER A 300 -17.30 -23.38 -16.36
N ARG A 301 -17.18 -22.23 -15.69
CA ARG A 301 -17.72 -20.96 -16.17
C ARG A 301 -16.71 -19.84 -16.07
N VAL A 302 -16.87 -18.85 -16.93
CA VAL A 302 -16.19 -17.58 -16.86
C VAL A 302 -17.22 -16.49 -16.59
N VAL A 303 -17.05 -15.76 -15.50
CA VAL A 303 -17.86 -14.60 -15.14
C VAL A 303 -17.08 -13.34 -15.53
N LEU A 304 -17.62 -12.60 -16.48
CA LEU A 304 -17.07 -11.33 -16.95
C LEU A 304 -17.66 -10.20 -16.10
N VAL A 305 -16.78 -9.44 -15.46
CA VAL A 305 -17.12 -8.27 -14.67
C VAL A 305 -16.62 -7.05 -15.42
N SER A 306 -17.52 -6.35 -16.13
CA SER A 306 -17.16 -5.29 -17.08
C SER A 306 -16.40 -4.13 -16.45
N THR A 307 -16.61 -3.88 -15.15
CA THR A 307 -15.96 -2.79 -14.42
C THR A 307 -15.59 -3.14 -12.97
N PRO A 308 -14.41 -2.70 -12.47
CA PRO A 308 -14.02 -2.82 -11.07
C PRO A 308 -14.92 -2.09 -10.11
N SER A 309 -15.69 -1.09 -10.57
CA SER A 309 -16.62 -0.35 -9.71
C SER A 309 -17.67 -1.26 -9.06
N LEU A 310 -17.89 -2.46 -9.57
CA LEU A 310 -18.77 -3.46 -8.95
C LEU A 310 -18.20 -4.07 -7.67
N LEU A 311 -16.87 -4.18 -7.54
CA LEU A 311 -16.21 -4.99 -6.50
C LEU A 311 -15.17 -4.23 -5.66
N ALA A 312 -14.77 -3.02 -6.08
CA ALA A 312 -13.77 -2.22 -5.39
C ALA A 312 -14.24 -1.81 -3.98
N ASN A 313 -13.32 -1.79 -3.01
CA ASN A 313 -13.60 -1.49 -1.61
C ASN A 313 -14.45 -0.22 -1.42
N TYR A 314 -14.08 0.88 -2.08
CA TYR A 314 -14.83 2.13 -1.97
C TYR A 314 -16.24 1.99 -2.53
N ASN A 315 -16.40 1.37 -3.69
CA ASN A 315 -17.70 1.21 -4.30
C ASN A 315 -18.61 0.22 -3.54
N LEU A 316 -18.05 -0.73 -2.78
CA LEU A 316 -18.83 -1.60 -1.90
C LEU A 316 -19.40 -0.88 -0.66
N THR A 317 -19.12 0.41 -0.47
CA THR A 317 -19.86 1.23 0.50
C THR A 317 -21.29 1.55 0.05
N TYR A 318 -21.58 1.42 -1.25
CA TYR A 318 -22.93 1.63 -1.80
C TYR A 318 -23.76 0.34 -1.68
N PRO A 319 -24.98 0.39 -1.10
CA PRO A 319 -25.82 -0.80 -0.88
C PRO A 319 -26.12 -1.61 -2.15
N GLY A 320 -26.32 -0.95 -3.28
CA GLY A 320 -26.58 -1.62 -4.56
C GLY A 320 -25.37 -2.43 -5.03
N ASN A 321 -24.16 -1.85 -4.97
CA ASN A 321 -22.92 -2.55 -5.32
C ASN A 321 -22.65 -3.72 -4.35
N TRP A 322 -22.88 -3.52 -3.05
CA TRP A 322 -22.79 -4.58 -2.04
C TRP A 322 -23.73 -5.73 -2.36
N ARG A 323 -25.00 -5.45 -2.69
CA ARG A 323 -25.99 -6.47 -3.05
C ARG A 323 -25.59 -7.27 -4.30
N ILE A 324 -25.01 -6.60 -5.29
CA ILE A 324 -24.46 -7.26 -6.47
C ILE A 324 -23.31 -8.20 -6.09
N ALA A 325 -22.40 -7.75 -5.23
CA ALA A 325 -21.28 -8.57 -4.77
C ALA A 325 -21.75 -9.80 -3.98
N GLU A 326 -22.71 -9.65 -3.06
CA GLU A 326 -23.34 -10.78 -2.36
C GLU A 326 -23.93 -11.80 -3.33
N LYS A 327 -24.69 -11.33 -4.32
CA LYS A 327 -25.26 -12.20 -5.36
C LYS A 327 -24.18 -12.93 -6.13
N LEU A 328 -23.13 -12.23 -6.53
CA LEU A 328 -22.00 -12.82 -7.23
C LEU A 328 -21.38 -13.94 -6.38
N VAL A 329 -21.10 -13.68 -5.09
CA VAL A 329 -20.56 -14.69 -4.16
C VAL A 329 -21.51 -15.88 -4.02
N GLY A 330 -22.82 -15.64 -3.97
CA GLY A 330 -23.83 -16.71 -3.93
C GLY A 330 -23.82 -17.64 -5.15
N HIS A 331 -23.39 -17.16 -6.31
CA HIS A 331 -23.31 -17.96 -7.55
C HIS A 331 -21.98 -18.70 -7.73
N LEU A 332 -20.99 -18.47 -6.87
CA LEU A 332 -19.70 -19.15 -6.96
C LEU A 332 -19.79 -20.60 -6.46
N PRO A 333 -19.03 -21.56 -7.02
CA PRO A 333 -18.98 -22.93 -6.50
C PRO A 333 -18.33 -22.95 -5.11
N PRO A 334 -18.80 -23.77 -4.14
CA PRO A 334 -18.13 -23.88 -2.84
C PRO A 334 -16.69 -24.33 -3.04
N GLY A 335 -15.75 -23.77 -2.30
CA GLY A 335 -14.34 -24.12 -2.49
C GLY A 335 -13.37 -23.01 -2.11
N LYS A 336 -12.14 -23.13 -2.64
CA LYS A 336 -11.08 -22.15 -2.42
C LYS A 336 -11.04 -21.12 -3.54
N ILE A 337 -10.91 -19.86 -3.16
CA ILE A 337 -10.84 -18.71 -4.05
C ILE A 337 -9.42 -18.12 -4.05
N GLY A 338 -8.81 -18.04 -5.22
CA GLY A 338 -7.54 -17.35 -5.43
C GLY A 338 -7.77 -15.94 -5.98
N PHE A 339 -7.19 -14.93 -5.35
CA PHE A 339 -7.22 -13.55 -5.84
C PHE A 339 -5.91 -13.23 -6.57
N LEU A 340 -5.99 -13.02 -7.87
CA LEU A 340 -4.85 -12.78 -8.74
C LEU A 340 -4.78 -11.31 -9.15
N SER A 341 -3.78 -10.62 -8.61
CA SER A 341 -3.45 -9.23 -8.92
C SER A 341 -1.95 -9.10 -9.16
N THR A 342 -1.53 -8.96 -10.41
CA THR A 342 -0.12 -8.86 -10.83
C THR A 342 0.14 -7.57 -11.59
N ASP A 343 1.35 -7.02 -11.43
CA ASP A 343 1.83 -5.89 -12.23
C ASP A 343 2.23 -6.45 -13.61
N GLY A 344 1.25 -6.55 -14.52
CA GLY A 344 1.39 -7.24 -15.81
C GLY A 344 0.81 -8.66 -15.79
N ASP A 345 1.23 -9.47 -16.77
CA ASP A 345 0.72 -10.84 -16.92
C ASP A 345 1.28 -11.77 -15.83
N PRO A 346 0.46 -12.65 -15.25
CA PRO A 346 0.89 -13.49 -14.14
C PRO A 346 1.89 -14.55 -14.63
N ARG A 347 2.97 -14.75 -13.87
CA ARG A 347 3.97 -15.76 -14.23
C ARG A 347 3.38 -17.17 -14.09
N VAL A 348 3.48 -17.95 -15.15
CA VAL A 348 3.19 -19.40 -15.15
C VAL A 348 4.44 -20.17 -14.72
N LEU A 349 4.34 -20.93 -13.63
CA LEU A 349 5.42 -21.78 -13.12
C LEU A 349 5.29 -23.19 -13.71
N GLN A 350 6.38 -23.71 -14.25
CA GLN A 350 6.43 -25.08 -14.78
C GLN A 350 6.51 -26.12 -13.66
N ALA A 351 6.02 -27.33 -13.92
CA ALA A 351 6.11 -28.45 -12.98
C ALA A 351 7.57 -28.73 -12.59
N GLY A 352 7.90 -28.58 -11.31
CA GLY A 352 9.26 -28.75 -10.78
C GLY A 352 9.96 -27.44 -10.39
N GLU A 353 9.49 -26.28 -10.90
CA GLU A 353 9.84 -24.99 -10.30
C GLU A 353 9.07 -24.87 -8.99
N SER A 354 9.66 -25.36 -7.89
CA SER A 354 9.04 -25.19 -6.58
C SER A 354 8.91 -23.70 -6.29
N GLU A 355 7.76 -23.29 -5.80
CA GLU A 355 7.49 -22.02 -5.12
C GLU A 355 8.24 -21.96 -3.77
N GLN A 356 9.49 -22.43 -3.75
CA GLN A 356 10.43 -22.19 -2.67
C GLN A 356 10.76 -20.70 -2.73
N GLN A 357 9.95 -19.90 -2.02
CA GLN A 357 10.41 -18.63 -1.48
C GLN A 357 11.80 -18.90 -0.90
N LYS A 358 12.83 -18.38 -1.57
CA LYS A 358 14.21 -18.64 -1.15
C LYS A 358 14.28 -18.18 0.30
N GLY A 359 14.78 -19.00 1.22
CA GLY A 359 14.65 -18.75 2.67
C GLY A 359 15.11 -17.36 3.14
N PHE A 360 15.96 -16.67 2.35
CA PHE A 360 16.37 -15.29 2.59
C PHE A 360 15.41 -14.22 2.06
N GLU A 361 14.56 -14.50 1.06
CA GLU A 361 13.50 -13.58 0.59
C GLU A 361 12.42 -13.36 1.65
N MET A 362 12.19 -14.34 2.53
CA MET A 362 11.31 -14.16 3.70
C MET A 362 11.81 -13.04 4.62
N LEU A 363 13.13 -12.83 4.71
CA LEU A 363 13.74 -11.79 5.54
C LEU A 363 13.62 -10.39 4.92
N THR A 364 13.28 -10.27 3.63
CA THR A 364 13.15 -8.99 2.93
C THR A 364 11.70 -8.60 2.63
N MET A 365 10.73 -9.46 2.90
CA MET A 365 9.30 -9.13 2.83
C MET A 365 8.83 -8.34 4.05
N TRP A 366 7.89 -7.41 3.83
CA TRP A 366 7.23 -6.66 4.89
C TRP A 366 6.27 -7.58 5.67
N PRO A 367 6.19 -7.50 7.03
CA PRO A 367 6.90 -6.59 7.93
C PRO A 367 8.24 -7.15 8.45
N ILE A 368 8.62 -8.37 8.05
CA ILE A 368 9.80 -9.07 8.57
C ILE A 368 11.10 -8.32 8.23
N ASN A 369 11.15 -7.60 7.11
CA ASN A 369 12.31 -6.80 6.72
C ASN A 369 12.67 -5.72 7.74
N ILE A 370 11.66 -5.04 8.30
CA ILE A 370 11.84 -4.04 9.34
C ILE A 370 12.41 -4.72 10.58
N ILE A 371 11.83 -5.83 11.03
CA ILE A 371 12.31 -6.57 12.20
C ILE A 371 13.75 -7.03 11.99
N THR A 372 14.06 -7.57 10.81
CA THR A 372 15.39 -8.08 10.45
C THR A 372 16.41 -6.95 10.40
N LEU A 373 16.05 -5.79 9.83
CA LEU A 373 16.92 -4.61 9.80
C LEU A 373 17.22 -4.10 11.21
N HIS A 374 16.22 -4.06 12.09
CA HIS A 374 16.41 -3.65 13.49
C HIS A 374 17.27 -4.67 14.25
N ALA A 375 17.04 -5.97 14.05
CA ALA A 375 17.85 -7.03 14.65
C ALA A 375 19.29 -6.99 14.15
N ALA A 376 19.52 -6.73 12.87
CA ALA A 376 20.85 -6.55 12.29
C ALA A 376 21.55 -5.30 12.86
N PHE A 377 20.83 -4.18 12.99
CA PHE A 377 21.35 -2.96 13.61
C PHE A 377 21.69 -3.17 15.09
N LEU A 378 20.81 -3.83 15.86
CA LEU A 378 21.08 -4.20 17.25
C LEU A 378 22.28 -5.14 17.35
N GLY A 379 22.37 -6.13 16.47
CA GLY A 379 23.51 -7.03 16.36
C GLY A 379 24.80 -6.27 16.06
N MET A 380 24.77 -5.29 15.17
CA MET A 380 25.91 -4.42 14.88
C MET A 380 26.30 -3.57 16.09
N LEU A 381 25.34 -3.00 16.83
CA LEU A 381 25.61 -2.27 18.08
C LEU A 381 26.25 -3.18 19.14
N VAL A 382 25.74 -4.41 19.28
CA VAL A 382 26.31 -5.42 20.17
C VAL A 382 27.73 -5.77 19.72
N LEU A 383 27.98 -5.99 18.43
CA LEU A 383 29.31 -6.26 17.89
C LEU A 383 30.28 -5.09 18.10
N VAL A 384 29.82 -3.83 18.00
CA VAL A 384 30.63 -2.63 18.29
C VAL A 384 30.90 -2.50 19.79
N ALA A 385 29.92 -2.80 20.64
CA ALA A 385 30.07 -2.76 22.10
C ALA A 385 30.97 -3.89 22.62
N LEU A 386 30.90 -5.07 21.99
CA LEU A 386 31.76 -6.22 22.27
C LEU A 386 33.08 -6.17 21.50
N PHE A 387 33.24 -5.23 20.56
CA PHE A 387 34.48 -5.09 19.80
C PHE A 387 35.58 -4.84 20.83
N PRO A 388 36.52 -5.78 20.99
CA PRO A 388 37.56 -5.63 21.99
C PRO A 388 38.29 -4.34 21.66
N ILE A 389 38.42 -3.46 22.67
CA ILE A 389 39.18 -2.22 22.54
C ILE A 389 40.60 -2.65 22.18
N PHE A 390 40.93 -2.63 20.88
CA PHE A 390 42.26 -2.94 20.39
C PHE A 390 43.16 -1.75 20.73
N GLY A 391 43.63 -1.76 21.96
CA GLY A 391 44.59 -0.82 22.49
C GLY A 391 45.02 -1.29 23.86
N ARG A 392 46.34 -1.29 24.11
CA ARG A 392 46.82 -1.39 25.49
C ARG A 392 46.09 -0.32 26.31
N PRO A 393 45.40 -0.66 27.41
CA PRO A 393 44.80 0.35 28.26
C PRO A 393 45.90 1.33 28.63
N LYS A 394 45.83 2.54 28.06
CA LYS A 394 46.71 3.62 28.48
C LYS A 394 46.21 3.99 29.86
N SER A 395 47.01 3.69 30.88
CA SER A 395 46.80 4.23 32.21
C SER A 395 46.63 5.74 32.06
N LEU A 396 45.44 6.26 32.36
CA LEU A 396 45.27 7.69 32.52
C LEU A 396 46.33 8.13 33.53
N PRO A 397 47.09 9.20 33.28
CA PRO A 397 48.03 9.71 34.27
C PRO A 397 47.24 9.87 35.57
N ALA A 398 47.67 9.19 36.62
CA ALA A 398 47.03 9.29 37.92
C ALA A 398 46.91 10.78 38.24
N LYS A 399 45.68 11.25 38.53
CA LYS A 399 45.46 12.63 38.95
C LYS A 399 46.33 12.82 40.19
N THR A 400 47.44 13.52 40.02
CA THR A 400 48.40 13.76 41.09
C THR A 400 47.67 14.52 42.18
N THR A 401 47.66 14.00 43.40
CA THR A 401 47.06 14.59 44.61
C THR A 401 47.76 15.89 45.06
N GLN A 402 48.33 16.64 44.12
CA GLN A 402 49.08 17.87 44.32
C GLN A 402 48.65 19.00 43.37
N ASP A 403 47.45 18.93 42.77
CA ASP A 403 46.89 20.11 42.12
C ASP A 403 46.42 21.09 43.21
N PHE A 404 47.35 21.98 43.57
CA PHE A 404 47.18 23.05 44.55
C PHE A 404 45.97 23.96 44.23
N SER A 405 45.53 23.98 42.97
CA SER A 405 44.32 24.68 42.51
C SER A 405 43.05 24.17 43.18
N ASP A 406 42.88 22.85 43.33
CA ASP A 406 41.67 22.25 43.93
C ASP A 406 41.57 22.62 45.43
N HIS A 407 42.71 22.81 46.11
CA HIS A 407 42.75 23.25 47.51
C HIS A 407 42.43 24.73 47.66
N ILE A 408 42.94 25.59 46.75
CA ILE A 408 42.61 27.02 46.75
C ILE A 408 41.11 27.23 46.48
N GLU A 409 40.54 26.46 45.55
CA GLU A 409 39.12 26.56 45.23
C GLU A 409 38.24 26.10 46.41
N ALA A 410 38.62 25.02 47.09
CA ALA A 410 37.95 24.56 48.31
C ALA A 410 38.05 25.57 49.46
N LEU A 411 39.22 26.20 49.66
CA LEU A 411 39.40 27.23 50.68
C LEU A 411 38.57 28.48 50.35
N GLY A 412 38.54 28.90 49.09
CA GLY A 412 37.70 30.00 48.63
C GLY A 412 36.21 29.72 48.85
N ALA A 413 35.75 28.51 48.53
CA ALA A 413 34.38 28.09 48.78
C ALA A 413 34.04 28.07 50.28
N LEU A 414 34.98 27.68 51.14
CA LEU A 414 34.80 27.68 52.59
C LEU A 414 34.72 29.09 53.16
N LEU A 415 35.60 30.00 52.72
CA LEU A 415 35.56 31.41 53.11
C LEU A 415 34.29 32.12 52.60
N PHE A 416 33.79 31.74 51.43
CA PHE A 416 32.51 32.26 50.93
C PHE A 416 31.33 31.74 51.76
N LYS A 417 31.32 30.45 52.11
CA LYS A 417 30.23 29.81 52.85
C LYS A 417 30.13 30.26 54.31
N SER A 418 31.24 30.71 54.93
CA SER A 418 31.20 31.23 56.30
C SER A 418 30.38 32.52 56.43
N GLY A 419 30.24 33.29 55.35
CA GLY A 419 29.52 34.57 55.33
C GLY A 419 30.21 35.69 56.13
N ASP A 420 31.33 35.41 56.80
CA ASP A 420 32.09 36.36 57.60
C ASP A 420 33.18 37.02 56.74
N ARG A 421 32.83 38.20 56.21
CA ARG A 421 33.71 39.00 55.35
C ARG A 421 34.99 39.41 56.08
N PHE A 422 34.93 39.69 57.38
CA PHE A 422 36.09 40.16 58.13
C PHE A 422 37.10 39.02 58.30
N TYR A 423 36.61 37.84 58.69
CA TYR A 423 37.43 36.64 58.77
C TYR A 423 38.05 36.24 57.43
N ALA A 424 37.31 36.36 56.33
CA ALA A 424 37.84 36.09 54.99
C ALA A 424 38.97 37.06 54.61
N LEU A 425 38.80 38.35 54.88
CA LEU A 425 39.81 39.37 54.59
C LEU A 425 41.06 39.21 55.46
N SER A 426 40.89 38.91 56.76
CA SER A 426 42.04 38.68 57.66
C SER A 426 42.84 37.44 57.25
N THR A 427 42.16 36.36 56.87
CA THR A 427 42.80 35.12 56.40
C THR A 427 43.59 35.35 55.11
N ILE A 428 43.04 36.12 54.17
CA ILE A 428 43.74 36.49 52.93
C ILE A 428 44.96 37.38 53.25
N ALA A 429 44.80 38.38 54.12
CA ALA A 429 45.90 39.26 54.52
C ALA A 429 47.04 38.49 55.19
N ASP A 430 46.73 37.56 56.09
CA ASP A 430 47.71 36.70 56.76
C ASP A 430 48.45 35.80 55.78
N TYR A 431 47.77 35.26 54.76
CA TYR A 431 48.41 34.48 53.71
C TYR A 431 49.43 35.33 52.92
N PHE A 432 49.07 36.55 52.51
CA PHE A 432 49.99 37.44 51.80
C PHE A 432 51.20 37.84 52.65
N ARG A 433 51.00 38.08 53.94
CA ARG A 433 52.08 38.44 54.88
C ARG A 433 53.00 37.27 55.19
N SER A 434 52.46 36.09 55.51
CA SER A 434 53.24 34.94 55.99
C SER A 434 53.81 34.08 54.86
N VAL A 435 53.00 33.77 53.84
CA VAL A 435 53.38 32.83 52.78
C VAL A 435 54.06 33.55 51.63
N ARG A 436 53.47 34.63 51.12
CA ARG A 436 54.09 35.42 50.03
C ARG A 436 55.16 36.39 50.50
N LYS A 437 55.19 36.71 51.80
CA LYS A 437 56.08 37.73 52.39
C LYS A 437 55.95 39.10 51.70
N ASP A 438 54.77 39.37 51.12
CA ASP A 438 54.46 40.61 50.44
C ASP A 438 53.64 41.50 51.38
N ILE A 439 54.34 42.43 52.02
CA ILE A 439 53.79 43.35 53.02
C ILE A 439 53.22 44.62 52.36
N HIS A 440 53.48 44.84 51.08
CA HIS A 440 53.11 46.07 50.38
C HIS A 440 51.83 45.94 49.56
N SER A 441 51.41 44.71 49.24
CA SER A 441 50.13 44.42 48.59
C SER A 441 48.95 45.08 49.32
N PRO A 442 47.96 45.65 48.58
CA PRO A 442 46.75 46.19 49.19
C PRO A 442 45.98 45.15 50.01
N TRP A 443 46.13 43.86 49.69
CA TRP A 443 45.52 42.76 50.45
C TRP A 443 46.21 42.48 51.79
N ALA A 444 47.49 42.83 51.93
CA ALA A 444 48.24 42.66 53.18
C ALA A 444 47.96 43.78 54.21
N LYS A 445 47.42 44.91 53.74
CA LYS A 445 47.15 46.12 54.53
C LYS A 445 45.70 46.26 54.98
N CYS A 446 44.96 45.15 55.11
CA CYS A 446 43.62 45.17 55.73
C CYS A 446 43.75 45.42 57.24
N GLU A 447 44.12 46.64 57.61
CA GLU A 447 44.07 47.19 58.96
C GLU A 447 42.91 48.20 59.00
N GLU A 448 42.05 48.08 60.02
CA GLU A 448 40.92 48.97 60.33
C GLU A 448 39.65 48.83 59.47
N VAL A 449 38.95 47.69 59.61
CA VAL A 449 37.49 47.75 59.64
C VAL A 449 37.12 47.49 61.10
N GLU A 450 36.65 48.51 61.82
CA GLU A 450 36.21 48.33 63.20
C GLU A 450 35.18 47.19 63.27
N PRO A 451 35.32 46.24 64.21
CA PRO A 451 34.37 45.15 64.35
C PRO A 451 33.00 45.74 64.70
N MET A 452 32.07 45.74 63.74
CA MET A 452 30.67 45.94 64.06
C MET A 452 30.27 44.83 65.04
N SER A 453 29.85 45.22 66.24
CA SER A 453 29.34 44.32 67.26
C SER A 453 28.09 43.61 66.75
N VAL A 454 28.25 42.41 66.18
CA VAL A 454 27.15 41.55 65.77
C VAL A 454 26.98 40.47 66.83
N GLU A 455 25.84 40.48 67.51
CA GLU A 455 25.37 39.41 68.39
C GLU A 455 25.36 38.07 67.62
N SER A 456 26.12 37.09 68.13
CA SER A 456 26.25 35.76 67.53
C SER A 456 24.95 34.95 67.69
N PRO A 457 24.35 34.43 66.60
CA PRO A 457 23.14 33.61 66.68
C PRO A 457 23.41 32.11 66.83
N PHE A 458 24.67 31.66 66.98
CA PHE A 458 24.97 30.23 67.08
C PHE A 458 24.91 29.71 68.53
N ARG A 459 23.68 29.48 68.99
CA ARG A 459 23.38 28.64 70.16
C ARG A 459 23.34 27.18 69.69
N SER A 460 24.25 26.37 70.23
CA SER A 460 24.40 24.95 69.94
C SER A 460 23.31 24.11 70.62
N ASP A 461 22.39 23.53 69.85
CA ASP A 461 21.58 22.39 70.32
C ASP A 461 22.38 21.09 70.13
N GLN A 462 22.76 20.47 71.25
CA GLN A 462 23.24 19.09 71.30
C GLN A 462 22.07 18.14 71.56
N PRO A 463 21.95 17.00 70.85
CA PRO A 463 21.11 15.90 71.29
C PRO A 463 21.86 14.92 72.22
N ASN A 464 21.22 14.66 73.36
CA ASN A 464 21.52 13.66 74.38
C ASN A 464 21.70 12.22 73.84
N PRO A 465 22.61 11.40 74.41
CA PRO A 465 22.64 9.96 74.20
C PRO A 465 22.19 9.17 75.45
N SER A 466 21.11 8.40 75.33
CA SER A 466 20.78 7.23 76.18
C SER A 466 19.53 6.55 75.58
N GLY A 467 19.35 5.24 75.49
CA GLY A 467 20.12 4.05 75.85
C GLY A 467 19.32 2.79 75.40
N SER A 468 20.02 1.65 75.30
CA SER A 468 19.63 0.23 75.51
C SER A 468 18.14 -0.18 75.43
N SER A 469 17.71 -1.31 74.83
CA SER A 469 18.31 -2.64 74.73
C SER A 469 17.49 -3.57 73.79
N PRO A 470 17.99 -4.77 73.44
CA PRO A 470 17.38 -5.72 72.51
C PRO A 470 16.72 -6.94 73.19
N ALA A 471 15.84 -7.67 72.48
CA ALA A 471 15.61 -9.10 72.69
C ALA A 471 14.80 -9.76 71.56
N THR A 472 15.37 -10.85 70.98
CA THR A 472 14.76 -12.17 70.63
C THR A 472 13.63 -12.22 69.60
N HIS A 473 13.47 -13.17 68.67
CA HIS A 473 13.81 -14.59 68.44
C HIS A 473 14.03 -14.76 66.91
N GLU A 474 14.66 -15.76 66.29
CA GLU A 474 14.87 -17.20 66.56
C GLU A 474 16.09 -17.68 65.77
#